data_AF-A0A9E4L532-F1
#
_entry.id   AF-A0A9E4L532-F1
#
_cell.length_a   1.000
_cell.length_b   1.000
_cell.length_c   1.000
_cell.angle_alpha   90.00
_cell.angle_beta   90.00
_cell.angle_gamma   90.00
#
_symmetry.space_group_name_H-M   'P 1'
#
loop_
_entity.id
_entity.type
_entity.pdbx_description
1 polymer ?
#
loop_
_entity_poly.entity_id
_entity_poly.type
_entity_poly.pdbx_seq_one_letter_code
_entity_poly.pdbx_strand_id
1 'polypeptide(L)'
;MSERPDIDLIQLVQRARVAHDDQARPSQIRGNYWLEAKAPPDLRPGPTRRAAELRASADGAEIDALWDTLRAATQAGRLGYKAKVATAAREAAPARRELRVLLADRDDAAEVARVQAELRTLTPALRWELAAD
;
A
#
# COMPACT_ATOMS: atom_id res chain seq x y z
N MET A 1 6.73 -35.61 13.69
CA MET A 1 6.16 -35.61 12.32
C MET A 1 6.08 -34.16 11.88
N SER A 2 6.87 -33.74 10.89
CA SER A 2 6.82 -32.36 10.40
C SER A 2 5.71 -32.29 9.36
N GLU A 3 4.56 -31.73 9.73
CA GLU A 3 3.52 -31.37 8.76
C GLU A 3 4.15 -30.37 7.79
N ARG A 4 4.30 -30.77 6.53
CA ARG A 4 4.71 -29.85 5.48
C ARG A 4 3.58 -28.84 5.31
N PRO A 5 3.88 -27.54 5.23
CA PRO A 5 2.86 -26.54 4.97
C PRO A 5 2.11 -26.91 3.69
N ASP A 6 0.79 -27.00 3.78
CA ASP A 6 -0.07 -27.22 2.63
C ASP A 6 -0.02 -25.96 1.75
N ILE A 7 0.83 -26.02 0.71
CA ILE A 7 1.11 -24.90 -0.19
C ILE A 7 -0.17 -24.49 -0.93
N ASP A 8 -1.04 -25.45 -1.27
CA ASP A 8 -2.27 -25.17 -1.97
C ASP A 8 -3.27 -24.46 -1.06
N LEU A 9 -3.38 -24.87 0.21
CA LEU A 9 -4.14 -24.16 1.22
C LEU A 9 -3.60 -22.74 1.47
N ILE A 10 -2.27 -22.58 1.52
CA ILE A 10 -1.64 -21.26 1.67
C ILE A 10 -1.97 -20.36 0.48
N GLN A 11 -1.86 -20.87 -0.75
CA GLN A 11 -2.19 -20.12 -1.96
C GLN A 11 -3.69 -19.79 -2.03
N LEU A 12 -4.56 -20.71 -1.65
CA LEU A 12 -6.00 -20.50 -1.58
C LEU A 12 -6.36 -19.40 -0.58
N VAL A 13 -5.83 -19.47 0.64
CA VAL A 13 -6.04 -18.45 1.68
C VAL A 13 -5.48 -17.11 1.25
N GLN A 14 -4.32 -17.08 0.59
CA GLN A 14 -3.75 -15.85 0.04
C GLN A 14 -4.62 -15.26 -1.07
N ARG A 15 -5.15 -16.08 -2.00
CA ARG A 15 -6.07 -15.62 -3.06
C ARG A 15 -7.39 -15.13 -2.50
N ALA A 16 -7.97 -15.85 -1.54
CA ALA A 16 -9.18 -15.42 -0.84
C ALA A 16 -8.95 -14.10 -0.11
N ARG A 17 -7.79 -13.92 0.55
CA ARG A 17 -7.42 -12.67 1.20
C ARG A 17 -7.28 -11.51 0.21
N VAL A 18 -6.65 -11.74 -0.93
CA VAL A 18 -6.52 -10.73 -2.00
C VAL A 18 -7.89 -10.35 -2.58
N ALA A 19 -8.76 -11.33 -2.84
CA ALA A 19 -10.10 -11.07 -3.37
C ALA A 19 -10.99 -10.30 -2.36
N HIS A 20 -10.85 -10.58 -1.07
CA HIS A 20 -11.53 -9.81 -0.03
C HIS A 20 -10.91 -8.42 0.18
N ASP A 21 -9.58 -8.29 0.05
CA ASP A 21 -8.92 -7.00 0.13
C ASP A 21 -9.43 -6.08 -0.98
N ASP A 22 -9.61 -6.53 -2.23
CA ASP A 22 -10.09 -5.70 -3.35
C ASP A 22 -11.46 -5.02 -3.11
N GLN A 23 -12.31 -5.57 -2.24
CA GLN A 23 -13.59 -4.97 -1.85
C GLN A 23 -13.55 -4.32 -0.46
N ALA A 24 -12.47 -4.53 0.28
CA ALA A 24 -12.36 -4.05 1.64
C ALA A 24 -12.16 -2.53 1.70
N ARG A 25 -12.91 -1.92 2.62
CA ARG A 25 -12.88 -0.50 2.94
C ARG A 25 -12.16 -0.30 4.28
N PRO A 26 -11.08 0.50 4.35
CA PRO A 26 -10.31 0.69 5.57
C PRO A 26 -11.17 1.12 6.77
N SER A 27 -12.18 1.97 6.55
CA SER A 27 -13.08 2.48 7.59
C SER A 27 -13.96 1.41 8.27
N GLN A 28 -14.17 0.28 7.59
CA GLN A 28 -15.06 -0.80 8.05
C GLN A 28 -14.33 -1.90 8.81
N ILE A 29 -13.00 -1.98 8.69
CA ILE A 29 -12.20 -3.01 9.37
C ILE A 29 -11.82 -2.52 10.78
N ARG A 30 -12.19 -3.32 11.78
CA ARG A 30 -11.81 -3.09 13.18
C ARG A 30 -10.56 -3.92 13.51
N GLY A 31 -9.51 -3.27 14.01
CA GLY A 31 -8.24 -3.91 14.40
C GLY A 31 -7.02 -3.36 13.64
N ASN A 32 -5.82 -3.70 14.15
CA ASN A 32 -4.54 -3.31 13.55
C ASN A 32 -4.23 -4.16 12.32
N TYR A 33 -4.83 -3.81 11.19
CA TYR A 33 -4.66 -4.50 9.91
C TYR A 33 -4.13 -3.53 8.84
N TRP A 34 -3.47 -4.11 7.84
CA TRP A 34 -3.03 -3.38 6.64
C TRP A 34 -3.75 -3.96 5.43
N LEU A 35 -4.49 -3.11 4.74
CA LEU A 35 -4.93 -3.44 3.39
C LEU A 35 -3.78 -3.19 2.43
N GLU A 36 -3.62 -4.06 1.43
CA GLU A 36 -2.56 -3.97 0.45
C GLU A 36 -3.12 -4.00 -0.98
N ALA A 37 -2.44 -3.30 -1.89
CA ALA A 37 -2.64 -3.38 -3.32
C ALA A 37 -1.27 -3.57 -3.98
N LYS A 38 -1.17 -4.41 -5.00
CA LYS A 38 0.09 -4.71 -5.69
C LYS A 38 -0.04 -4.35 -7.16
N ALA A 39 1.03 -3.81 -7.72
CA ALA A 39 1.16 -3.70 -9.16
C ALA A 39 1.39 -5.11 -9.76
N PRO A 40 0.83 -5.40 -10.95
CA PRO A 40 1.21 -6.57 -11.73
C PRO A 40 2.74 -6.63 -11.95
N PRO A 41 3.38 -7.81 -11.85
CA PRO A 41 4.84 -7.95 -11.95
C PRO A 41 5.44 -7.49 -13.28
N ASP A 42 4.64 -7.46 -14.34
CA ASP A 42 4.99 -6.97 -15.68
C ASP A 42 4.97 -5.44 -15.78
N LEU A 43 4.25 -4.75 -14.89
CA LEU A 43 4.16 -3.29 -14.86
C LEU A 43 5.19 -2.65 -13.93
N ARG A 44 5.61 -3.34 -12.88
CA ARG A 44 6.59 -2.83 -11.90
C ARG A 44 7.57 -3.90 -11.44
N PRO A 45 8.87 -3.56 -11.33
CA PRO A 45 9.86 -4.49 -10.82
C PRO A 45 9.59 -4.82 -9.34
N GLY A 46 10.04 -6.01 -8.93
CA GLY A 46 10.05 -6.40 -7.53
C GLY A 46 11.05 -5.56 -6.71
N PRO A 47 10.91 -5.56 -5.37
CA PRO A 47 11.80 -4.79 -4.50
C PRO A 47 13.24 -5.29 -4.52
N THR A 48 14.18 -4.35 -4.42
CA THR A 48 15.59 -4.61 -4.15
C THR A 48 15.87 -4.59 -2.63
N ARG A 49 17.13 -4.75 -2.23
CA ARG A 49 17.56 -4.54 -0.83
C ARG A 49 17.44 -3.10 -0.36
N ARG A 50 17.28 -2.16 -1.29
CA ARG A 50 17.16 -0.72 -1.05
C ARG A 50 15.72 -0.23 -1.25
N ALA A 51 14.73 -1.12 -1.14
CA ALA A 51 13.33 -0.73 -1.25
C ALA A 51 13.00 0.38 -0.23
N ALA A 52 12.18 1.33 -0.64
CA ALA A 52 11.81 2.48 0.19
C ALA A 52 10.29 2.63 0.29
N GLU A 53 9.86 3.46 1.24
CA GLU A 53 8.46 3.78 1.44
C GLU A 53 8.25 5.29 1.38
N LEU A 54 7.27 5.73 0.58
CA LEU A 54 6.65 7.04 0.72
C LEU A 54 5.48 6.90 1.70
N ARG A 55 5.44 7.76 2.73
CA ARG A 55 4.42 7.73 3.78
C ARG A 55 3.63 9.02 3.81
N ALA A 56 2.33 8.90 4.07
CA ALA A 56 1.44 10.02 4.33
C ALA A 56 0.46 9.65 5.44
N SER A 57 -0.17 10.67 6.01
CA SER A 57 -1.23 10.50 7.00
C SER A 57 -2.47 11.26 6.57
N ALA A 58 -3.63 10.60 6.62
CA ALA A 58 -4.91 11.15 6.19
C ALA A 58 -5.96 11.05 7.29
N ASP A 59 -7.02 11.84 7.19
CA ASP A 59 -8.19 11.72 8.07
C ASP A 59 -8.95 10.42 7.77
N GLY A 60 -9.46 9.77 8.82
CA GLY A 60 -10.31 8.59 8.71
C GLY A 60 -11.60 8.84 7.91
N ALA A 61 -12.09 10.07 7.81
CA ALA A 61 -13.25 10.42 7.00
C ALA A 61 -12.99 10.30 5.50
N GLU A 62 -11.75 10.53 5.06
CA GLU A 62 -11.36 10.53 3.65
C GLU A 62 -10.66 9.23 3.23
N ILE A 63 -10.36 8.35 4.19
CA ILE A 63 -9.43 7.25 4.00
C ILE A 63 -9.86 6.25 2.93
N ASP A 64 -11.16 5.97 2.83
CA ASP A 64 -11.69 5.03 1.84
C ASP A 64 -11.47 5.55 0.41
N ALA A 65 -11.82 6.82 0.16
CA ALA A 65 -11.67 7.44 -1.15
C ALA A 65 -10.20 7.57 -1.57
N LEU A 66 -9.34 7.95 -0.62
CA LEU A 66 -7.89 8.00 -0.82
C LEU A 66 -7.33 6.61 -1.13
N TRP A 67 -7.80 5.60 -0.40
CA TRP A 67 -7.37 4.23 -0.60
C TRP A 67 -7.79 3.67 -1.96
N ASP A 68 -9.04 3.87 -2.39
CA ASP A 68 -9.52 3.44 -3.71
C ASP A 68 -8.68 4.07 -4.83
N THR A 69 -8.37 5.36 -4.70
CA THR A 69 -7.49 6.09 -5.63
C THR A 69 -6.09 5.47 -5.71
N LEU A 70 -5.46 5.22 -4.55
CA LEU A 70 -4.12 4.64 -4.49
C LEU A 70 -4.08 3.18 -4.96
N ARG A 71 -5.11 2.39 -4.61
CA ARG A 71 -5.27 1.01 -5.05
C ARG A 71 -5.33 0.95 -6.57
N ALA A 72 -6.24 1.69 -7.19
CA ALA A 72 -6.41 1.70 -8.63
C ALA A 72 -5.13 2.15 -9.36
N ALA A 73 -4.49 3.22 -8.87
CA ALA A 73 -3.23 3.70 -9.43
C ALA A 73 -2.09 2.69 -9.27
N THR A 74 -2.03 1.95 -8.16
CA THR A 74 -1.02 0.90 -7.94
C THR A 74 -1.24 -0.29 -8.87
N GLN A 75 -2.48 -0.77 -9.00
CA GLN A 75 -2.83 -1.89 -9.88
C GLN A 75 -2.63 -1.56 -11.36
N ALA A 76 -2.82 -0.29 -11.75
CA ALA A 76 -2.47 0.20 -13.09
C ALA A 76 -0.96 0.42 -13.29
N GLY A 77 -0.13 0.10 -12.29
CA GLY A 77 1.31 0.33 -12.32
C GLY A 77 1.70 1.81 -12.26
N ARG A 78 0.81 2.76 -12.00
CA ARG A 78 1.16 4.20 -11.97
C ARG A 78 1.95 4.61 -10.73
N LEU A 79 1.90 3.82 -9.66
CA LEU A 79 2.68 4.08 -8.43
C LEU A 79 3.91 3.14 -8.37
N GLY A 80 4.37 2.84 -7.16
CA GLY A 80 5.39 1.82 -6.92
C GLY A 80 4.81 0.40 -7.00
N TYR A 81 5.57 -0.61 -6.57
CA TYR A 81 5.17 -2.01 -6.70
C TYR A 81 4.05 -2.42 -5.73
N LYS A 82 3.84 -1.66 -4.66
CA LYS A 82 2.79 -1.92 -3.65
C LYS A 82 2.31 -0.62 -3.00
N ALA A 83 1.03 -0.57 -2.64
CA ALA A 83 0.48 0.42 -1.72
C ALA A 83 -0.16 -0.26 -0.50
N LYS A 84 -0.19 0.44 0.64
CA LYS A 84 -0.78 -0.03 1.88
C LYS A 84 -1.56 1.07 2.58
N VAL A 85 -2.61 0.69 3.30
CA VAL A 85 -3.35 1.57 4.21
C VAL A 85 -3.61 0.88 5.54
N ALA A 86 -3.39 1.59 6.63
CA ALA A 86 -3.72 1.12 7.96
C ALA A 86 -5.23 1.23 8.20
N THR A 87 -5.85 0.18 8.73
CA THR A 87 -7.28 0.20 9.11
C THR A 87 -7.50 0.82 10.49
N ALA A 88 -6.49 0.73 11.35
CA ALA A 88 -6.48 1.34 12.68
C ALA A 88 -5.69 2.65 12.72
N ALA A 89 -6.06 3.48 13.67
CA ALA A 89 -5.30 4.67 14.01
C ALA A 89 -4.00 4.31 14.71
N ARG A 90 -3.03 5.22 14.67
CA ARG A 90 -1.94 5.20 15.64
C ARG A 90 -2.46 5.81 16.94
N GLU A 91 -2.07 5.27 18.09
CA GLU A 91 -2.54 5.74 19.40
C GLU A 91 -2.33 7.25 19.61
N ALA A 92 -1.23 7.79 19.09
CA ALA A 92 -0.92 9.22 19.16
C ALA A 92 -1.81 10.12 18.27
N ALA A 93 -2.58 9.55 17.33
CA ALA A 93 -3.44 10.29 16.40
C ALA A 93 -4.68 9.45 16.01
N PRO A 94 -5.68 9.31 16.91
CA PRO A 94 -6.79 8.37 16.75
C PRO A 94 -7.67 8.63 15.51
N ALA A 95 -7.74 9.88 15.05
CA ALA A 95 -8.48 10.28 13.86
C ALA A 95 -7.75 9.98 12.54
N ARG A 96 -6.44 9.75 12.57
CA ARG A 96 -5.64 9.63 11.35
C ARG A 96 -5.34 8.18 11.00
N ARG A 97 -5.16 7.93 9.71
CA ARG A 97 -4.72 6.64 9.16
C ARG A 97 -3.45 6.85 8.36
N GLU A 98 -2.62 5.81 8.34
CA GLU A 98 -1.34 5.82 7.64
C GLU A 98 -1.49 5.21 6.24
N LEU A 99 -0.94 5.90 5.25
CA LEU A 99 -0.86 5.47 3.86
C LEU A 99 0.60 5.25 3.49
N ARG A 100 0.88 4.21 2.72
CA ARG A 100 2.23 3.90 2.23
C ARG A 100 2.21 3.54 0.76
N VAL A 101 3.23 3.97 0.04
CA VAL A 101 3.58 3.48 -1.31
C VAL A 101 5.01 3.00 -1.28
N LEU A 102 5.22 1.74 -1.66
CA LEU A 102 6.50 1.07 -1.61
C LEU A 102 7.16 1.12 -3.00
N LEU A 103 8.41 1.56 -3.01
CA LEU A 103 9.27 1.73 -4.19
C LEU A 103 10.29 0.59 -4.26
N ALA A 104 10.67 0.19 -5.46
CA ALA A 104 11.55 -0.96 -5.65
C ALA A 104 12.99 -0.66 -5.20
N ASP A 105 13.48 0.57 -5.41
CA ASP A 105 14.82 1.01 -5.03
C ASP A 105 14.82 2.51 -4.72
N ARG A 106 15.36 2.91 -3.57
CA ARG A 106 15.48 4.32 -3.16
C ARG A 106 16.42 5.13 -4.03
N ASP A 107 17.40 4.45 -4.66
CA ASP A 107 18.41 5.09 -5.50
C ASP A 107 17.94 5.24 -6.95
N ASP A 108 16.80 4.62 -7.32
CA ASP A 108 16.13 4.88 -8.60
C ASP A 108 15.41 6.23 -8.53
N ALA A 109 16.18 7.30 -8.76
CA ALA A 109 15.67 8.66 -8.77
C ALA A 109 14.52 8.88 -9.78
N ALA A 110 14.47 8.11 -10.87
CA ALA A 110 13.42 8.21 -11.86
C ALA A 110 12.10 7.62 -11.33
N GLU A 111 12.14 6.45 -10.68
CA GLU A 111 10.97 5.89 -10.00
C GLU A 111 10.48 6.84 -8.90
N VAL A 112 11.37 7.30 -8.03
CA VAL A 112 11.03 8.19 -6.90
C VAL A 112 10.35 9.46 -7.41
N ALA A 113 10.95 10.16 -8.38
CA ALA A 113 10.41 11.41 -8.91
C ALA A 113 9.04 11.19 -9.58
N ARG A 114 8.90 10.12 -10.38
CA ARG A 114 7.66 9.77 -11.07
C ARG A 114 6.53 9.48 -10.08
N VAL A 115 6.79 8.65 -9.06
CA VAL A 115 5.77 8.30 -8.06
C VAL A 115 5.40 9.51 -7.21
N GLN A 116 6.35 10.36 -6.81
CA GLN A 116 6.04 11.59 -6.09
C GLN A 116 5.18 12.56 -6.93
N ALA A 117 5.44 12.70 -8.22
CA ALA A 117 4.64 13.53 -9.12
C ALA A 117 3.20 13.00 -9.27
N GLU A 118 3.06 11.68 -9.41
CA GLU A 118 1.77 11.01 -9.48
C GLU A 118 0.98 11.19 -8.16
N LEU A 119 1.63 11.00 -7.01
CA LEU A 119 1.00 11.19 -5.71
C LEU A 119 0.54 12.63 -5.46
N ARG A 120 1.31 13.64 -5.91
CA ARG A 120 0.88 15.05 -5.85
C ARG A 120 -0.36 15.31 -6.70
N THR A 121 -0.48 14.63 -7.84
CA THR A 121 -1.64 14.76 -8.73
C THR A 121 -2.87 14.06 -8.16
N LEU A 122 -2.71 12.82 -7.67
CA LEU A 122 -3.81 12.00 -7.18
C LEU A 122 -4.31 12.42 -5.80
N THR A 123 -3.41 12.93 -4.95
CA THR A 123 -3.69 13.25 -3.55
C THR A 123 -3.12 14.62 -3.16
N PRO A 124 -3.60 15.71 -3.78
CA PRO A 124 -3.01 17.04 -3.64
C PRO A 124 -3.05 17.60 -2.20
N ALA A 125 -3.97 17.10 -1.37
CA ALA A 125 -4.08 17.49 0.04
C ALA A 125 -3.09 16.73 0.96
N LEU A 126 -2.44 15.67 0.48
CA LEU A 126 -1.53 14.87 1.29
C LEU A 126 -0.08 15.29 1.10
N ARG A 127 0.63 15.34 2.22
CA ARG A 127 2.08 15.47 2.25
C ARG A 127 2.72 14.09 2.33
N TRP A 128 3.50 13.75 1.31
CA TRP A 128 4.21 12.48 1.19
C TRP A 128 5.68 12.67 1.54
N GLU A 129 6.21 11.78 2.37
CA GLU A 129 7.59 11.83 2.84
C GLU A 129 8.27 10.49 2.56
N LEU A 130 9.48 10.55 1.99
CA LEU A 130 10.30 9.36 1.83
C LEU A 130 10.84 8.96 3.21
N ALA A 131 10.54 7.75 3.65
CA ALA A 131 11.03 7.25 4.93
C ALA A 131 12.57 7.21 4.93
N ALA A 132 13.17 7.69 6.01
CA ALA A 132 14.58 7.45 6.28
C ALA A 132 14.82 5.97 6.57
N ASP A 133 16.04 5.49 6.26
CA ASP A 133 16.50 4.15 6.66
C ASP A 133 16.65 4.03 8.19
#